data_AF-A0A9W4S890-F1
#
_entry.id   AF-A0A9W4S890-F1
#
_cell.length_a   1.000
_cell.length_b   1.000
_cell.length_c   1.000
_cell.angle_alpha   90.00
_cell.angle_beta   90.00
_cell.angle_gamma   90.00
#
_symmetry.space_group_name_H-M   'P 1'
#
loop_
_entity.id
_entity.type
_entity.pdbx_description
1 polymer ?
#
loop_
_entity_poly.entity_id
_entity_poly.type
_entity_poly.pdbx_seq_one_letter_code
_entity_poly.pdbx_strand_id
1 'polypeptide(L)'
;MILPSPRLRRLVTLLVFSFLIGNALLFLVLPYDNPLVLALRFNVSGLSNWWRGDGVEKDAWLYSPAKYPIDFRTDVGLLIKTGYGTRHRLAAQLEAFELSAADADSFVVVGDWTPRGNGTHAGVEVHDAVGGVMAMPEMRKHHDAPKFQEYIALRDAIEKGDDQRATEIGQSFGWDLDALKFIWGLEFVYDNLPRKK
;
A
#
# COMPACT_ATOMS: atom_id res chain seq x y z
N MET A 1 -50.51 10.20 9.21
CA MET A 1 -51.31 9.62 8.12
C MET A 1 -51.26 8.10 8.26
N ILE A 2 -52.30 7.51 8.86
CA ILE A 2 -52.29 6.09 9.26
C ILE A 2 -53.00 5.31 8.14
N LEU A 3 -52.30 4.43 7.45
CA LEU A 3 -52.80 3.64 6.30
C LEU A 3 -54.22 3.09 6.56
N PRO A 4 -55.20 3.31 5.67
CA PRO A 4 -56.62 3.12 6.00
C PRO A 4 -57.07 1.66 6.05
N SER A 5 -56.36 0.72 5.40
CA SER A 5 -56.77 -0.69 5.37
C SER A 5 -55.75 -1.63 6.04
N PRO A 6 -56.20 -2.63 6.80
CA PRO A 6 -55.32 -3.60 7.47
C PRO A 6 -54.54 -4.46 6.47
N ARG A 7 -55.09 -4.69 5.28
CA ARG A 7 -54.42 -5.40 4.17
C ARG A 7 -53.26 -4.58 3.60
N LEU A 8 -53.46 -3.28 3.38
CA LEU A 8 -52.42 -2.39 2.88
C LEU A 8 -51.31 -2.19 3.92
N ARG A 9 -51.66 -2.08 5.22
CA ARG A 9 -50.67 -2.10 6.30
C ARG A 9 -49.82 -3.36 6.26
N ARG A 10 -50.45 -4.54 6.21
CA ARG A 10 -49.73 -5.82 6.14
C ARG A 10 -48.83 -5.91 4.92
N LEU A 11 -49.30 -5.48 3.75
CA LEU A 11 -48.50 -5.47 2.52
C LEU A 11 -47.28 -4.55 2.63
N VAL A 12 -47.47 -3.31 3.10
CA VAL A 12 -46.38 -2.36 3.31
C VAL A 12 -45.38 -2.89 4.32
N THR A 13 -45.85 -3.45 5.45
CA THR A 13 -44.98 -4.06 6.45
C THR A 13 -44.16 -5.21 5.86
N LEU A 14 -44.78 -6.11 5.09
CA LEU A 14 -44.08 -7.20 4.42
C LEU A 14 -43.06 -6.68 3.41
N LEU A 15 -43.40 -5.67 2.60
CA LEU A 15 -42.46 -5.07 1.64
C LEU A 15 -41.25 -4.44 2.35
N VAL A 16 -41.49 -3.72 3.45
CA VAL A 16 -40.42 -3.11 4.25
C VAL A 16 -39.53 -4.20 4.85
N PHE A 17 -40.09 -5.24 5.47
CA PHE A 17 -39.28 -6.33 6.03
C PHE A 17 -38.53 -7.11 4.96
N SER A 18 -39.17 -7.43 3.83
CA SER A 18 -38.51 -8.09 2.70
C SER A 18 -37.36 -7.24 2.14
N PHE A 19 -37.55 -5.92 2.06
CA PHE A 19 -36.51 -4.99 1.65
C PHE A 19 -35.34 -4.96 2.65
N LEU A 20 -35.62 -4.87 3.95
CA LEU A 20 -34.59 -4.85 4.99
C LEU A 20 -33.81 -6.17 5.04
N ILE A 21 -34.50 -7.31 5.02
CA ILE A 21 -33.90 -8.65 5.01
C ILE A 21 -33.07 -8.84 3.73
N GLY A 22 -33.61 -8.45 2.57
CA GLY A 22 -32.88 -8.53 1.30
C GLY A 22 -31.58 -7.73 1.33
N ASN A 23 -31.60 -6.50 1.85
CA ASN A 23 -30.40 -5.67 2.00
C ASN A 23 -29.41 -6.25 3.03
N ALA A 24 -29.89 -6.82 4.13
CA ALA A 24 -29.03 -7.49 5.11
C ALA A 24 -28.33 -8.72 4.51
N LEU A 25 -29.05 -9.53 3.74
CA LEU A 25 -28.48 -10.68 3.02
C LEU A 25 -27.46 -10.22 1.98
N LEU A 26 -27.77 -9.19 1.19
CA LEU A 26 -26.81 -8.61 0.25
C LEU A 26 -25.55 -8.09 0.97
N PHE A 27 -25.70 -7.43 2.11
CA PHE A 27 -24.56 -6.95 2.90
C PHE A 27 -23.65 -8.07 3.42
N LEU A 28 -24.21 -9.24 3.73
CA LEU A 28 -23.46 -10.39 4.22
C LEU A 28 -22.76 -11.19 3.11
N VAL A 29 -23.34 -11.21 1.90
CA VAL A 29 -22.86 -12.03 0.79
C VAL A 29 -21.94 -11.24 -0.15
N LEU A 30 -22.18 -9.94 -0.31
CA LEU A 30 -21.40 -9.12 -1.24
C LEU A 30 -19.99 -8.85 -0.69
N PRO A 31 -18.99 -8.74 -1.59
CA PRO A 31 -17.64 -8.32 -1.25
C PRO A 31 -17.62 -6.97 -0.52
N TYR A 32 -16.59 -6.77 0.31
CA TYR A 32 -16.41 -5.56 1.11
C TYR A 32 -16.36 -4.28 0.28
N ASP A 33 -15.79 -4.37 -0.92
CA ASP A 33 -15.58 -3.31 -1.90
C ASP A 33 -16.77 -3.10 -2.86
N ASN A 34 -17.87 -3.85 -2.69
CA ASN A 34 -19.05 -3.66 -3.53
C ASN A 34 -19.69 -2.26 -3.33
N PRO A 35 -20.07 -1.55 -4.41
CA PRO A 35 -20.64 -0.19 -4.31
C PRO A 35 -21.85 -0.06 -3.39
N LEU A 36 -22.73 -1.06 -3.32
CA LEU A 36 -23.91 -1.04 -2.45
C LEU A 36 -23.52 -1.17 -0.98
N VAL A 37 -22.56 -2.06 -0.68
CA VAL A 37 -22.01 -2.26 0.67
C VAL A 37 -21.31 -0.99 1.15
N LEU A 38 -20.50 -0.37 0.27
CA LEU A 38 -19.82 0.88 0.55
C LEU A 38 -20.81 2.03 0.76
N ALA A 39 -21.82 2.18 -0.10
CA ALA A 39 -22.84 3.20 0.03
C ALA A 39 -23.61 3.06 1.36
N LEU A 40 -24.00 1.84 1.74
CA LEU A 40 -24.66 1.59 3.03
C LEU A 40 -23.77 2.00 4.19
N ARG A 41 -22.51 1.53 4.22
CA ARG A 41 -21.54 1.85 5.29
C ARG A 41 -21.28 3.34 5.39
N PHE A 42 -21.12 4.02 4.26
CA PHE A 42 -20.91 5.46 4.21
C PHE A 42 -22.10 6.22 4.82
N ASN A 43 -23.32 5.91 4.39
CA ASN A 43 -24.53 6.58 4.89
C ASN A 43 -24.79 6.26 6.37
N VAL A 44 -24.59 5.01 6.80
CA VAL A 44 -24.72 4.62 8.22
C VAL A 44 -23.67 5.33 9.09
N SER A 45 -22.43 5.43 8.61
CA SER A 45 -21.35 6.16 9.32
C SER A 45 -21.65 7.66 9.37
N GLY A 46 -22.12 8.24 8.26
CA GLY A 46 -22.56 9.64 8.21
C GLY A 46 -23.70 9.94 9.17
N LEU A 47 -24.71 9.06 9.23
CA LEU A 47 -25.82 9.19 10.18
C LEU A 47 -25.35 9.03 11.63
N SER A 48 -24.45 8.09 11.92
CA SER A 48 -23.84 7.93 13.25
C SER A 48 -23.06 9.17 13.67
N ASN A 49 -22.29 9.76 12.75
CA ASN A 49 -21.54 10.98 13.00
C ASN A 49 -22.46 12.18 13.20
N TRP A 50 -23.54 12.29 12.41
CA TRP A 50 -24.56 13.33 12.58
C TRP A 50 -25.27 13.20 13.93
N TRP A 51 -25.63 11.98 14.36
CA TRP A 51 -26.27 11.73 15.65
C TRP A 51 -25.35 12.08 16.84
N ARG A 52 -24.04 11.84 16.73
CA ARG A 52 -23.07 12.19 17.79
C ARG A 52 -23.02 13.69 18.08
N GLY A 53 -23.47 14.55 17.16
CA GLY A 53 -23.56 16.01 17.34
C GLY A 53 -22.20 16.72 17.36
N ASP A 54 -22.23 18.05 17.35
CA ASP A 54 -21.03 18.91 17.23
C ASP A 54 -20.17 18.98 18.51
N GLY A 55 -20.64 18.40 19.63
CA GLY A 55 -19.95 18.40 20.93
C GLY A 55 -19.06 17.18 21.19
N VAL A 56 -19.04 16.19 20.29
CA VAL A 56 -18.16 15.02 20.39
C VAL A 56 -16.93 15.28 19.55
N GLU A 57 -15.75 15.23 20.18
CA GLU A 57 -14.48 15.38 19.47
C GLU A 57 -14.40 14.36 18.33
N LYS A 58 -14.36 14.85 17.09
CA LYS A 58 -14.37 14.01 15.88
C LYS A 58 -13.17 13.07 15.83
N ASP A 59 -12.11 13.44 16.53
CA ASP A 59 -10.85 12.69 16.65
C ASP A 59 -10.76 11.90 17.96
N ALA A 60 -11.86 11.73 18.70
CA ALA A 60 -11.90 10.89 19.91
C ALA A 60 -11.42 9.45 19.66
N TRP A 61 -11.48 8.98 18.42
CA TRP A 61 -10.96 7.67 18.00
C TRP A 61 -9.42 7.61 18.03
N LEU A 62 -8.70 8.73 17.90
CA LEU A 62 -7.23 8.80 18.05
C LEU A 62 -6.78 8.54 19.49
N TYR A 63 -7.60 8.91 20.47
CA TYR A 63 -7.30 8.74 21.89
C TYR A 63 -7.92 7.47 22.48
N SER A 64 -8.78 6.79 21.73
CA SER A 64 -9.35 5.51 22.13
C SER A 64 -8.33 4.39 21.84
N PRO A 65 -8.22 3.37 22.71
CA PRO A 65 -7.41 2.20 22.40
C PRO A 65 -7.80 1.60 21.05
N ALA A 66 -6.80 1.30 20.21
CA ALA A 66 -7.04 0.67 18.92
C ALA A 66 -7.78 -0.66 19.13
N LYS A 67 -8.88 -0.86 18.41
CA LYS A 67 -9.68 -2.11 18.47
C LYS A 67 -8.81 -3.35 18.18
N TYR A 68 -7.80 -3.19 17.33
CA TYR A 68 -6.80 -4.19 17.04
C TYR A 68 -5.44 -3.55 17.32
N PRO A 69 -4.85 -3.76 18.52
CA PRO A 69 -3.54 -3.22 18.82
C PRO A 69 -2.50 -3.78 17.84
N ILE A 70 -1.56 -2.93 17.45
CA ILE A 70 -0.43 -3.27 16.59
C ILE A 70 0.83 -2.98 17.41
N ASP A 71 1.68 -3.98 17.57
CA ASP A 71 3.04 -3.77 18.05
C ASP A 71 3.95 -3.49 16.85
N PHE A 72 4.50 -2.28 16.75
CA PHE A 72 5.32 -1.87 15.62
C PHE A 72 6.59 -2.72 15.45
N ARG A 73 7.12 -3.33 16.52
CA ARG A 73 8.33 -4.16 16.43
C ARG A 73 8.00 -5.56 15.91
N THR A 74 6.89 -6.16 16.36
CA THR A 74 6.57 -7.55 16.00
C THR A 74 5.66 -7.64 14.80
N ASP A 75 4.69 -6.74 14.69
CA ASP A 75 3.58 -6.86 13.74
C ASP A 75 3.82 -6.11 12.44
N VAL A 76 4.66 -5.07 12.41
CA VAL A 76 4.79 -4.23 11.20
C VAL A 76 6.02 -4.61 10.39
N GLY A 77 5.84 -4.72 9.08
CA GLY A 77 6.93 -4.90 8.11
C GLY A 77 7.24 -3.56 7.44
N LEU A 78 8.50 -3.15 7.44
CA LEU A 78 8.90 -1.86 6.87
C LEU A 78 9.41 -2.02 5.43
N LEU A 79 8.81 -1.29 4.49
CA LEU A 79 9.35 -1.14 3.14
C LEU A 79 10.19 0.15 3.07
N ILE A 80 11.52 0.02 2.97
CA ILE A 80 12.43 1.14 2.76
C ILE A 80 12.71 1.28 1.27
N LYS A 81 12.28 2.41 0.69
CA LYS A 81 12.56 2.73 -0.72
C LYS A 81 13.78 3.64 -0.82
N THR A 82 14.66 3.32 -1.75
CA THR A 82 15.80 4.16 -2.10
C THR A 82 15.93 4.32 -3.62
N GLY A 83 16.68 5.30 -4.07
CA GLY A 83 17.04 5.47 -5.47
C GLY A 83 18.54 5.59 -5.61
N TYR A 84 19.08 5.38 -6.81
CA TYR A 84 20.53 5.47 -7.01
C TYR A 84 21.08 6.83 -6.58
N GLY A 85 20.37 7.93 -6.89
CA GLY A 85 20.75 9.29 -6.48
C GLY A 85 20.66 9.55 -4.96
N THR A 86 19.84 8.77 -4.24
CA THR A 86 19.63 8.91 -2.78
C THR A 86 20.23 7.77 -1.98
N ARG A 87 20.95 6.83 -2.60
CA ARG A 87 21.52 5.64 -1.97
C ARG A 87 22.35 5.94 -0.72
N HIS A 88 23.11 7.04 -0.75
CA HIS A 88 23.94 7.51 0.36
C HIS A 88 23.16 7.81 1.65
N ARG A 89 21.83 8.03 1.56
CA ARG A 89 20.96 8.28 2.71
C ARG A 89 20.54 6.99 3.42
N LEU A 90 20.69 5.83 2.77
CA LEU A 90 20.21 4.55 3.31
C LEU A 90 20.84 4.24 4.67
N ALA A 91 22.15 4.44 4.82
CA ALA A 91 22.84 4.19 6.08
C ALA A 91 22.24 5.00 7.25
N ALA A 92 22.02 6.30 7.05
CA ALA A 92 21.42 7.17 8.05
C ALA A 92 19.94 6.81 8.33
N GLN A 93 19.20 6.34 7.32
CA GLN A 93 17.82 5.86 7.50
C GLN A 93 17.79 4.61 8.38
N LEU A 94 18.66 3.62 8.09
CA LEU A 94 18.76 2.39 8.87
C LEU A 94 19.15 2.70 10.33
N GLU A 95 20.14 3.57 10.52
CA GLU A 95 20.54 4.03 11.85
C GLU A 95 19.39 4.69 12.62
N ALA A 96 18.64 5.58 11.97
CA ALA A 96 17.49 6.26 12.58
C ALA A 96 16.36 5.31 13.01
N PHE A 97 16.22 4.17 12.32
CA PHE A 97 15.25 3.12 12.67
C PHE A 97 15.83 2.02 13.56
N GLU A 98 17.09 2.13 13.98
CA GLU A 98 17.81 1.09 14.73
C GLU A 98 17.82 -0.28 13.99
N LEU A 99 17.89 -0.25 12.65
CA LEU A 99 17.83 -1.43 11.80
C LEU A 99 19.22 -1.87 11.31
N SER A 100 19.41 -3.18 11.25
CA SER A 100 20.62 -3.81 10.75
C SER A 100 20.31 -5.04 9.90
N ALA A 101 21.33 -5.66 9.33
CA ALA A 101 21.17 -6.93 8.61
C ALA A 101 20.60 -8.07 9.48
N ALA A 102 20.70 -7.97 10.82
CA ALA A 102 20.11 -8.95 11.73
C ALA A 102 18.58 -8.87 11.78
N ASP A 103 18.00 -7.74 11.38
CA ASP A 103 16.56 -7.45 11.46
C ASP A 103 15.86 -7.72 10.11
N ALA A 104 16.44 -8.58 9.27
CA ALA A 104 15.96 -8.87 7.91
C ALA A 104 14.54 -9.46 7.85
N ASP A 105 13.99 -9.92 8.98
CA ASP A 105 12.60 -10.39 9.09
C ASP A 105 11.60 -9.26 9.40
N SER A 106 12.07 -8.02 9.49
CA SER A 106 11.28 -6.85 9.92
C SER A 106 11.23 -5.74 8.88
N PHE A 107 12.11 -5.76 7.88
CA PHE A 107 12.09 -4.78 6.79
C PHE A 107 12.64 -5.35 5.47
N VAL A 108 12.32 -4.66 4.39
CA VAL A 108 12.85 -4.89 3.04
C VAL A 108 13.34 -3.56 2.50
N VAL A 109 14.50 -3.57 1.82
CA VAL A 109 14.99 -2.39 1.08
C VAL A 109 14.85 -2.63 -0.42
N VAL A 110 14.22 -1.68 -1.12
CA VAL A 110 14.09 -1.72 -2.57
C VAL A 110 14.64 -0.47 -3.24
N GLY A 111 15.20 -0.63 -4.44
CA GLY A 111 15.78 0.44 -5.25
C GLY A 111 15.42 0.38 -6.74
N ASP A 112 15.90 1.37 -7.50
CA ASP A 112 16.00 1.38 -8.97
C ASP A 112 17.41 1.00 -9.46
N TRP A 113 18.15 0.28 -8.61
CA TRP A 113 19.53 -0.09 -8.86
C TRP A 113 19.90 -1.31 -8.03
N THR A 114 20.93 -2.01 -8.49
CA THR A 114 21.56 -3.11 -7.77
C THR A 114 22.92 -2.66 -7.25
N PRO A 115 23.23 -2.82 -5.95
CA PRO A 115 24.56 -2.55 -5.44
C PRO A 115 25.64 -3.42 -6.07
N ARG A 116 26.81 -2.83 -6.34
CA ARG A 116 27.96 -3.59 -6.85
C ARG A 116 28.43 -4.60 -5.80
N GLY A 117 28.90 -5.76 -6.25
CA GLY A 117 29.34 -6.85 -5.38
C GLY A 117 28.21 -7.83 -5.06
N ASN A 118 27.97 -8.09 -3.77
CA ASN A 118 26.97 -9.05 -3.29
C ASN A 118 25.54 -8.49 -3.21
N GLY A 119 25.24 -7.37 -3.88
CA GLY A 119 23.91 -6.75 -3.83
C GLY A 119 23.60 -6.00 -2.53
N THR A 120 24.61 -5.73 -1.68
CA THR A 120 24.41 -5.02 -0.41
C THR A 120 24.85 -3.56 -0.44
N HIS A 121 24.11 -2.72 0.29
CA HIS A 121 24.48 -1.33 0.57
C HIS A 121 24.25 -1.05 2.05
N ALA A 122 25.20 -0.39 2.72
CA ALA A 122 25.15 -0.18 4.18
C ALA A 122 24.93 -1.48 4.99
N GLY A 123 25.43 -2.62 4.48
CA GLY A 123 25.34 -3.92 5.13
C GLY A 123 24.01 -4.66 4.92
N VAL A 124 23.02 -4.06 4.24
CA VAL A 124 21.72 -4.68 3.95
C VAL A 124 21.57 -4.94 2.45
N GLU A 125 20.81 -5.98 2.09
CA GLU A 125 20.47 -6.26 0.70
C GLU A 125 19.53 -5.18 0.16
N VAL A 126 19.78 -4.72 -1.07
CA VAL A 126 18.89 -3.80 -1.78
C VAL A 126 18.35 -4.52 -3.01
N HIS A 127 17.04 -4.75 -3.03
CA HIS A 127 16.39 -5.43 -4.15
C HIS A 127 16.05 -4.44 -5.26
N ASP A 128 16.41 -4.77 -6.49
CA ASP A 128 16.06 -3.96 -7.65
C ASP A 128 14.60 -4.15 -8.03
N ALA A 129 13.75 -3.23 -7.58
CA ALA A 129 12.31 -3.31 -7.81
C ALA A 129 11.95 -3.04 -9.26
N VAL A 130 12.66 -2.13 -9.95
CA VAL A 130 12.34 -1.83 -11.36
C VAL A 130 12.76 -3.00 -12.25
N GLY A 131 13.93 -3.60 -11.97
CA GLY A 131 14.33 -4.86 -12.58
C GLY A 131 13.35 -6.00 -12.30
N GLY A 132 12.84 -6.09 -11.07
CA GLY A 132 11.79 -7.02 -10.66
C GLY A 132 10.50 -6.86 -11.47
N VAL A 133 10.01 -5.63 -11.64
CA VAL A 133 8.85 -5.35 -12.51
C VAL A 133 9.13 -5.75 -13.96
N MET A 134 10.30 -5.43 -14.49
CA MET A 134 10.67 -5.81 -15.86
C MET A 134 10.74 -7.33 -16.07
N ALA A 135 11.05 -8.09 -15.02
CA ALA A 135 11.13 -9.55 -15.06
C ALA A 135 9.74 -10.23 -15.08
N MET A 136 8.67 -9.51 -14.70
CA MET A 136 7.31 -10.03 -14.71
C MET A 136 6.86 -10.41 -16.15
N PRO A 137 6.28 -11.61 -16.36
CA PRO A 137 5.82 -12.04 -17.69
C PRO A 137 4.88 -11.05 -18.38
N GLU A 138 4.01 -10.40 -17.61
CA GLU A 138 3.00 -9.43 -18.06
C GLU A 138 3.63 -8.15 -18.62
N MET A 139 4.82 -7.80 -18.13
CA MET A 139 5.53 -6.57 -18.48
C MET A 139 6.41 -6.70 -19.72
N ARG A 140 6.64 -7.92 -20.24
CA ARG A 140 7.46 -8.16 -21.44
C ARG A 140 7.04 -7.35 -22.66
N LYS A 141 5.72 -7.17 -22.86
CA LYS A 141 5.16 -6.40 -23.98
C LYS A 141 5.35 -4.89 -23.85
N HIS A 142 5.81 -4.42 -22.69
CA HIS A 142 6.02 -3.02 -22.37
C HIS A 142 7.50 -2.66 -22.24
N HIS A 143 8.43 -3.56 -22.58
CA HIS A 143 9.88 -3.34 -22.48
C HIS A 143 10.39 -2.13 -23.27
N ASP A 144 9.66 -1.72 -24.31
CA ASP A 144 9.91 -0.53 -25.12
C ASP A 144 9.37 0.77 -24.49
N ALA A 145 8.63 0.69 -23.39
CA ALA A 145 8.09 1.86 -22.71
C ALA A 145 9.23 2.81 -22.28
N PRO A 146 9.05 4.14 -22.43
CA PRO A 146 10.10 5.12 -22.12
C PRO A 146 10.73 4.95 -20.75
N LYS A 147 9.94 4.60 -19.72
CA LYS A 147 10.42 4.40 -18.34
C LYS A 147 11.34 3.20 -18.17
N PHE A 148 11.13 2.13 -18.93
CA PHE A 148 12.06 1.00 -18.90
C PHE A 148 13.34 1.30 -19.68
N GLN A 149 13.27 2.07 -20.77
CA GLN A 149 14.46 2.52 -21.49
C GLN A 149 15.31 3.47 -20.65
N GLU A 150 14.68 4.39 -19.92
CA GLU A 150 15.31 5.26 -18.93
C GLU A 150 16.02 4.44 -17.83
N TYR A 151 15.35 3.45 -17.23
CA TYR A 151 15.96 2.57 -16.23
C TYR A 151 17.08 1.70 -16.81
N ILE A 152 16.97 1.16 -18.03
CA ILE A 152 18.06 0.43 -18.70
C ILE A 152 19.28 1.35 -18.85
N ALA A 153 19.09 2.59 -19.28
CA ALA A 153 20.19 3.56 -19.41
C ALA A 153 20.85 3.86 -18.06
N LEU A 154 20.07 3.95 -16.97
CA LEU A 154 20.60 4.07 -15.61
C LEU A 154 21.44 2.85 -15.23
N ARG A 155 20.88 1.64 -15.40
CA ARG A 155 21.57 0.39 -15.09
C ARG A 155 22.89 0.28 -15.87
N ASP A 156 22.88 0.58 -17.16
CA ASP A 156 24.07 0.56 -18.01
C ASP A 156 25.16 1.54 -17.53
N ALA A 157 24.77 2.73 -17.08
CA ALA A 157 25.72 3.70 -16.50
C ALA A 157 26.33 3.19 -15.19
N ILE A 158 25.50 2.57 -14.33
CA ILE A 158 25.93 1.96 -13.06
C ILE A 158 26.90 0.80 -13.30
N GLU A 159 26.59 -0.09 -14.24
CA GLU A 159 27.43 -1.23 -14.62
C GLU A 159 28.78 -0.79 -15.17
N LYS A 160 28.82 0.29 -15.96
CA LYS A 160 30.04 0.83 -16.56
C LYS A 160 30.97 1.57 -15.58
N GLY A 161 30.59 1.76 -14.32
CA GLY A 161 31.40 2.55 -13.40
C GLY A 161 31.15 4.06 -13.46
N ASP A 162 30.22 4.52 -14.31
CA ASP A 162 30.01 5.94 -14.58
C ASP A 162 29.02 6.55 -13.58
N ASP A 163 29.50 6.71 -12.34
CA ASP A 163 28.70 7.20 -11.21
C ASP A 163 28.19 8.63 -11.45
N GLN A 164 28.94 9.45 -12.19
CA GLN A 164 28.51 10.80 -12.56
C GLN A 164 27.29 10.72 -13.48
N ARG A 165 27.39 9.95 -14.58
CA ARG A 165 26.29 9.79 -15.52
C ARG A 165 25.08 9.14 -14.88
N ALA A 166 25.28 8.10 -14.06
CA ALA A 166 24.21 7.45 -13.33
C ALA A 166 23.50 8.42 -12.35
N THR A 167 24.24 9.34 -11.73
CA THR A 167 23.66 10.37 -10.86
C THR A 167 22.85 11.40 -11.66
N GLU A 168 23.36 11.88 -12.79
CA GLU A 168 22.63 12.79 -13.69
C GLU A 168 21.31 12.18 -14.17
N ILE A 169 21.38 10.93 -14.65
CA ILE A 169 20.24 10.15 -15.10
C ILE A 169 19.22 9.98 -13.95
N GLY A 170 19.67 9.50 -12.79
CA GLY A 170 18.81 9.30 -11.63
C GLY A 170 18.14 10.58 -11.10
N GLN A 171 18.79 11.74 -11.21
CA GLN A 171 18.18 13.02 -10.83
C GLN A 171 17.07 13.47 -11.78
N SER A 172 17.16 13.11 -13.07
CA SER A 172 16.23 13.59 -14.09
C SER A 172 14.85 12.90 -14.06
N PHE A 173 14.80 11.59 -13.78
CA PHE A 173 13.55 10.82 -13.78
C PHE A 173 13.40 9.85 -12.59
N GLY A 174 14.31 9.87 -11.60
CA GLY A 174 14.25 8.93 -10.48
C GLY A 174 12.95 9.00 -9.66
N TRP A 175 12.25 10.15 -9.69
CA TRP A 175 10.93 10.33 -9.09
C TRP A 175 9.83 9.56 -9.84
N ASP A 176 9.94 9.44 -11.16
CA ASP A 176 8.97 8.70 -12.00
C ASP A 176 9.01 7.20 -11.73
N LEU A 177 10.19 6.67 -11.36
CA LEU A 177 10.38 5.26 -11.04
C LEU A 177 9.84 4.88 -9.65
N ASP A 178 9.49 5.84 -8.79
CA ASP A 178 9.04 5.54 -7.42
C ASP A 178 7.71 4.75 -7.40
N ALA A 179 6.84 4.97 -8.38
CA ALA A 179 5.60 4.21 -8.53
C ALA A 179 5.87 2.71 -8.82
N LEU A 180 6.86 2.41 -9.67
CA LEU A 180 7.26 1.04 -9.99
C LEU A 180 7.87 0.34 -8.77
N LYS A 181 8.70 1.07 -8.01
CA LYS A 181 9.26 0.58 -6.75
C LYS A 181 8.19 0.29 -5.71
N PHE A 182 7.15 1.11 -5.66
CA PHE A 182 6.10 1.00 -4.65
C PHE A 182 5.26 -0.27 -4.82
N ILE A 183 4.69 -0.49 -6.01
CA ILE A 183 3.80 -1.64 -6.24
C ILE A 183 4.56 -2.95 -6.05
N TRP A 184 5.71 -3.08 -6.72
CA TRP A 184 6.52 -4.28 -6.61
C TRP A 184 7.08 -4.47 -5.20
N GLY A 185 7.52 -3.40 -4.53
CA GLY A 185 8.02 -3.48 -3.17
C GLY A 185 6.97 -3.94 -2.16
N LEU A 186 5.70 -3.56 -2.34
CA LEU A 186 4.61 -4.06 -1.49
C LEU A 186 4.35 -5.55 -1.71
N GLU A 187 4.33 -6.01 -2.96
CA GLU A 187 4.19 -7.44 -3.29
C GLU A 187 5.37 -8.24 -2.71
N PHE A 188 6.59 -7.72 -2.87
CA PHE A 188 7.78 -8.35 -2.31
C PHE A 188 7.74 -8.42 -0.77
N VAL A 189 7.27 -7.37 -0.09
CA VAL A 189 7.07 -7.40 1.37
C VAL A 189 6.02 -8.43 1.76
N TYR A 190 4.91 -8.52 1.02
CA TYR A 190 3.87 -9.50 1.28
C TYR A 190 4.39 -10.94 1.20
N ASP A 191 5.23 -11.23 0.20
CA ASP A 191 5.81 -12.56 0.00
C ASP A 191 6.92 -12.90 0.99
N ASN A 192 7.76 -11.92 1.37
CA ASN A 192 8.96 -12.15 2.17
C ASN A 192 8.77 -11.88 3.67
N LEU A 193 7.78 -11.07 4.05
CA LEU A 193 7.42 -10.78 5.44
C LEU A 193 5.98 -11.23 5.77
N PRO A 194 5.57 -12.48 5.49
CA PRO A 194 4.16 -12.91 5.54
C PRO A 194 3.53 -12.92 6.94
N ARG A 195 4.35 -12.77 8.00
CA ARG A 195 3.90 -12.67 9.39
C ARG A 195 3.65 -11.24 9.85
N LYS A 196 4.03 -10.27 9.03
CA LYS A 196 3.83 -8.84 9.28
C LYS A 196 2.48 -8.39 8.70
N LYS A 197 1.92 -7.35 9.29
CA LYS A 197 0.64 -6.71 8.97
C LYS A 197 0.85 -5.50 8.06
#